data_AF-A0A1C6EJF0-F1
#
_entry.id   AF-A0A1C6EJF0-F1
#
_cell.length_a   1.000
_cell.length_b   1.000
_cell.length_c   1.000
_cell.angle_alpha   90.00
_cell.angle_beta   90.00
_cell.angle_gamma   90.00
#
_symmetry.space_group_name_H-M   'P 1'
#
loop_
_entity.id
_entity.type
_entity.pdbx_description
1 polymer ?
#
loop_
_entity_poly.entity_id
_entity_poly.type
_entity_poly.pdbx_seq_one_letter_code
_entity_poly.pdbx_strand_id
1 'polypeptide(L)'
;MYDRELYRETFSRLHTSPETRRNIMNLSEKHTRRFRPARVAAVVAAAAVLSITAMAAAFGGGMLDWFGREWDSWTGQSLGESQVETIQRLTQPVGESVTDGNITVTVDSITVGTDNLWALLKVSGMEFSNREEYGFADVSVEITPDPADLSANVGVVSYGTQLLGVDENGDLNLILEYFATLPTDAQLSAGGCTLELTLTGLTEGVSGGEKPETAAEGTWRFSIPLTVESRAPVVTIEETEVPSWSPATDEYSSEPVTLTDIRISDTGIRFRASGEFISDVSAVLKDGTEVRNSGGGGGVDEDGTYTFSYTWVVPVNVEDIAALRFGETEIPVE
;
A
#
# COMPACT_ATOMS: atom_id res chain seq x y z
N MET A 1 -22.70 11.29 -6.76
CA MET A 1 -22.10 12.59 -7.13
C MET A 1 -21.77 13.27 -5.82
N TYR A 2 -20.61 12.92 -5.26
CA TYR A 2 -20.16 13.41 -3.95
C TYR A 2 -19.28 14.65 -4.14
N ASP A 3 -19.49 15.60 -3.23
CA ASP A 3 -19.13 17.01 -3.35
C ASP A 3 -17.62 17.24 -3.18
N ARG A 4 -17.02 17.90 -4.17
CA ARG A 4 -15.57 18.13 -4.31
C ARG A 4 -15.10 19.32 -3.46
N GLU A 5 -16.02 20.04 -2.80
CA GLU A 5 -15.70 21.23 -2.01
C GLU A 5 -15.25 20.93 -0.57
N LEU A 6 -15.71 19.83 0.06
CA LEU A 6 -15.36 19.52 1.45
C LEU A 6 -13.87 19.16 1.62
N TYR A 7 -13.25 18.56 0.60
CA TYR A 7 -11.81 18.24 0.60
C TYR A 7 -10.91 19.48 0.50
N ARG A 8 -11.43 20.58 -0.06
CA ARG A 8 -10.67 21.82 -0.26
C ARG A 8 -10.62 22.69 0.99
N GLU A 9 -11.60 22.57 1.88
CA GLU A 9 -11.70 23.47 3.04
C GLU A 9 -10.70 23.11 4.15
N THR A 10 -10.39 21.83 4.34
CA THR A 10 -9.49 21.34 5.41
C THR A 10 -8.03 21.71 5.19
N PHE A 11 -7.57 21.86 3.94
CA PHE A 11 -6.18 22.22 3.62
C PHE A 11 -5.88 23.72 3.62
N SER A 12 -6.88 24.58 3.84
CA SER A 12 -6.70 26.04 3.83
C SER A 12 -6.10 26.64 5.12
N ARG A 13 -5.81 25.82 6.14
CA ARG A 13 -5.34 26.29 7.46
C ARG A 13 -3.91 25.92 7.86
N LEU A 14 -3.04 25.63 6.89
CA LEU A 14 -1.58 25.59 7.15
C LEU A 14 -0.92 26.85 6.58
N HIS A 15 -1.14 27.98 7.24
CA HIS A 15 -0.29 29.17 7.06
C HIS A 15 1.04 28.95 7.79
N THR A 16 2.05 28.50 7.06
CA THR A 16 3.44 28.57 7.52
C THR A 16 3.92 30.03 7.54
N SER A 17 4.66 30.42 8.58
CA SER A 17 5.09 31.81 8.77
C SER A 17 6.15 32.22 7.72
N PRO A 18 6.19 33.51 7.30
CA PRO A 18 7.15 34.00 6.30
C PRO A 18 8.63 33.85 6.68
N GLU A 19 8.94 33.66 7.97
CA GLU A 19 10.31 33.52 8.49
C GLU A 19 10.88 32.13 8.22
N THR A 20 10.06 31.08 8.34
CA THR A 20 10.43 29.70 8.00
C THR A 20 10.75 29.57 6.51
N ARG A 21 10.01 30.28 5.65
CA ARG A 21 10.23 30.30 4.19
C ARG A 21 11.55 30.97 3.79
N ARG A 22 12.03 31.97 4.55
CA ARG A 22 13.34 32.62 4.30
C ARG A 22 14.53 31.76 4.73
N ASN A 23 14.41 31.03 5.85
CA ASN A 23 15.50 30.17 6.32
C ASN A 23 15.73 28.98 5.37
N ILE A 24 14.67 28.47 4.73
CA ILE A 24 14.77 27.40 3.73
C ILE A 24 15.41 27.89 2.41
N MET A 25 15.18 29.14 2.00
CA MET A 25 15.75 29.69 0.76
C MET A 25 17.25 30.00 0.84
N ASN A 26 17.79 30.31 2.03
CA ASN A 26 19.21 30.67 2.19
C ASN A 26 20.17 29.46 2.25
N LEU A 27 19.65 28.24 2.34
CA LEU A 27 20.44 27.00 2.38
C LEU A 27 20.74 26.41 0.99
N SER A 28 20.17 26.95 -0.09
CA SER A 28 20.32 26.41 -1.45
C SER A 28 21.42 27.07 -2.29
N GLU A 29 22.10 28.11 -1.81
CA GLU A 29 23.17 28.76 -2.57
C GLU A 29 24.55 28.41 -2.03
N LYS A 30 25.12 27.27 -2.48
CA LYS A 30 26.57 27.07 -2.74
C LYS A 30 26.91 25.63 -3.11
N HIS A 31 26.83 25.31 -4.40
CA HIS A 31 27.95 24.78 -5.20
C HIS A 31 27.45 24.45 -6.61
N THR A 32 27.72 25.35 -7.56
CA THR A 32 27.64 25.05 -8.99
C THR A 32 29.04 24.70 -9.49
N ARG A 33 29.22 23.49 -10.02
CA ARG A 33 30.30 23.21 -10.97
C ARG A 33 29.80 22.32 -12.10
N ARG A 34 29.76 22.93 -13.29
CA ARG A 34 29.45 22.34 -14.61
C ARG A 34 30.23 21.06 -14.87
N PHE A 35 29.54 20.04 -15.40
CA PHE A 35 30.12 19.07 -16.33
C PHE A 35 29.25 18.96 -17.58
N ARG A 36 29.90 18.87 -18.74
CA ARG A 36 29.29 18.68 -20.08
C ARG A 36 29.43 17.20 -20.49
N PRO A 37 28.52 16.67 -21.33
CA PRO A 37 28.28 15.24 -21.47
C PRO A 37 29.22 14.58 -22.48
N ALA A 38 29.51 13.28 -22.29
CA ALA A 38 30.05 12.42 -23.33
C ALA A 38 29.05 11.29 -23.61
N ARG A 39 28.58 11.24 -24.86
CA ARG A 39 27.74 10.18 -25.43
C ARG A 39 28.51 8.85 -25.43
N VAL A 40 27.93 7.78 -24.90
CA VAL A 40 28.31 6.40 -25.26
C VAL A 40 27.04 5.54 -25.36
N ALA A 41 27.03 4.73 -26.41
CA ALA A 41 25.92 3.99 -26.98
C ALA A 41 25.39 2.83 -26.11
N ALA A 42 24.11 2.52 -26.35
CA ALA A 42 23.40 1.35 -25.85
C ALA A 42 24.04 0.02 -26.26
N VAL A 43 24.05 -0.94 -25.33
CA VAL A 43 24.05 -2.38 -25.61
C VAL A 43 23.08 -3.05 -24.64
N VAL A 44 22.06 -3.70 -25.20
CA VAL A 44 21.03 -4.49 -24.54
C VAL A 44 21.57 -5.90 -24.22
N ALA A 45 21.00 -6.48 -23.15
CA ALA A 45 20.97 -7.89 -22.75
C ALA A 45 22.06 -8.38 -21.77
N ALA A 46 21.65 -8.60 -20.53
CA ALA A 46 21.91 -9.86 -19.81
C ALA A 46 20.92 -10.01 -18.66
N ALA A 47 20.08 -11.06 -18.72
CA ALA A 47 19.33 -11.57 -17.59
C ALA A 47 20.31 -11.99 -16.48
N ALA A 48 20.27 -11.31 -15.34
CA ALA A 48 20.98 -11.72 -14.15
C ALA A 48 19.99 -12.41 -13.21
N VAL A 49 19.99 -13.75 -13.21
CA VAL A 49 19.50 -14.54 -12.08
C VAL A 49 20.46 -14.23 -10.93
N LEU A 50 20.09 -13.29 -10.05
CA LEU A 50 20.83 -13.03 -8.83
C LEU A 50 20.41 -14.05 -7.78
N SER A 51 21.41 -14.80 -7.35
CA SER A 51 21.38 -15.73 -6.24
C SER A 51 20.92 -15.01 -4.97
N ILE A 52 20.08 -15.68 -4.18
CA ILE A 52 19.61 -15.24 -2.87
C ILE A 52 20.82 -15.03 -1.94
N THR A 53 21.40 -13.83 -1.94
CA THR A 53 22.14 -13.27 -0.81
C THR A 53 22.24 -11.74 -0.97
N ALA A 54 21.18 -11.04 -0.60
CA ALA A 54 21.25 -9.62 -0.28
C ALA A 54 20.47 -9.39 1.03
N MET A 55 20.88 -10.08 2.09
CA MET A 55 20.47 -9.74 3.43
C MET A 55 21.36 -8.58 3.90
N ALA A 56 20.72 -7.44 4.15
CA ALA A 56 21.26 -6.20 4.71
C ALA A 56 22.23 -5.38 3.83
N ALA A 57 21.69 -4.41 3.09
CA ALA A 57 22.20 -3.02 3.01
C ALA A 57 21.40 -2.18 1.99
N ALA A 58 20.48 -1.33 2.46
CA ALA A 58 20.22 0.03 1.97
C ALA A 58 18.88 0.55 2.55
N PHE A 59 18.93 1.22 3.70
CA PHE A 59 17.87 2.13 4.15
C PHE A 59 17.99 3.42 3.32
N GLY A 60 17.41 3.41 2.13
CA GLY A 60 17.59 4.43 1.10
C GLY A 60 16.66 4.24 -0.10
N GLY A 61 15.39 3.86 0.12
CA GLY A 61 14.34 3.82 -0.91
C GLY A 61 13.63 2.48 -1.09
N GLY A 62 13.77 1.53 -0.16
CA GLY A 62 13.11 0.21 -0.24
C GLY A 62 11.69 0.18 0.34
N MET A 63 11.01 -0.97 0.19
CA MET A 63 9.66 -1.21 0.75
C MET A 63 9.60 -0.95 2.26
N LEU A 64 10.62 -1.39 3.01
CA LEU A 64 10.72 -1.14 4.45
C LEU A 64 10.83 0.35 4.79
N ASP A 65 11.56 1.13 3.98
CA ASP A 65 11.67 2.58 4.20
C ASP A 65 10.32 3.26 3.95
N TRP A 66 9.56 2.79 2.96
CA TRP A 66 8.22 3.29 2.71
C TRP A 66 7.28 3.00 3.89
N PHE A 67 7.19 1.73 4.33
CA PHE A 67 6.39 1.40 5.52
C PHE A 67 6.85 2.14 6.77
N GLY A 68 8.15 2.36 6.93
CA GLY A 68 8.68 3.16 8.03
C GLY A 68 8.23 4.62 8.00
N ARG A 69 8.16 5.23 6.82
CA ARG A 69 7.62 6.60 6.65
C ARG A 69 6.12 6.65 6.89
N GLU A 70 5.35 5.69 6.39
CA GLU A 70 3.92 5.62 6.66
C GLU A 70 3.68 5.45 8.16
N TRP A 71 4.35 4.49 8.78
CA TRP A 71 4.28 4.27 10.22
C TRP A 71 4.61 5.54 11.02
N ASP A 72 5.72 6.22 10.72
CA ASP A 72 6.10 7.47 11.40
C ASP A 72 5.11 8.60 11.16
N SER A 73 4.60 8.74 9.93
CA SER A 73 3.59 9.74 9.58
C SER A 73 2.31 9.61 10.42
N TRP A 74 1.88 8.37 10.69
CA TRP A 74 0.62 8.10 11.39
C TRP A 74 0.77 7.96 12.90
N THR A 75 1.88 7.39 13.38
CA THR A 75 2.10 7.10 14.81
C THR A 75 2.99 8.14 15.50
N GLY A 76 3.80 8.88 14.74
CA GLY A 76 4.85 9.75 15.26
C GLY A 76 6.01 9.00 15.91
N GLN A 77 6.13 7.70 15.64
CA GLN A 77 7.15 6.81 16.19
C GLN A 77 7.91 6.11 15.06
N SER A 78 9.14 5.68 15.31
CA SER A 78 9.84 4.79 14.38
C SER A 78 9.40 3.34 14.58
N LEU A 79 9.54 2.51 13.54
CA LEU A 79 9.29 1.07 13.63
C LEU A 79 10.17 0.42 14.70
N GLY A 80 9.54 -0.38 15.58
CA GLY A 80 10.23 -1.26 16.51
C GLY A 80 10.81 -2.51 15.81
N GLU A 81 11.68 -3.24 16.50
CA GLU A 81 12.36 -4.43 15.96
C GLU A 81 11.38 -5.51 15.51
N SER A 82 10.36 -5.84 16.33
CA SER A 82 9.34 -6.83 15.98
C SER A 82 8.57 -6.45 14.72
N GLN A 83 8.30 -5.16 14.55
CA GLN A 83 7.56 -4.64 13.40
C GLN A 83 8.39 -4.69 12.11
N VAL A 84 9.69 -4.38 12.21
CA VAL A 84 10.63 -4.53 11.09
C VAL A 84 10.72 -6.00 10.67
N GLU A 85 10.84 -6.92 11.61
CA GLU A 85 10.87 -8.36 11.31
C GLU A 85 9.58 -8.83 10.64
N THR A 86 8.41 -8.38 11.11
CA THR A 86 7.13 -8.72 10.48
C THR A 86 7.06 -8.27 9.03
N ILE A 87 7.43 -7.02 8.74
CA ILE A 87 7.46 -6.51 7.37
C ILE A 87 8.42 -7.32 6.51
N GLN A 88 9.62 -7.64 7.02
CA GLN A 88 10.61 -8.42 6.29
C GLN A 88 10.12 -9.83 5.94
N ARG A 89 9.48 -10.54 6.88
CA ARG A 89 8.93 -11.89 6.62
C ARG A 89 7.83 -11.93 5.56
N LEU A 90 7.08 -10.83 5.43
CA LEU A 90 6.03 -10.67 4.43
C LEU A 90 6.55 -10.15 3.08
N THR A 91 7.76 -9.58 3.05
CA THR A 91 8.32 -8.95 1.86
C THR A 91 9.23 -9.92 1.11
N GLN A 92 8.81 -10.34 -0.08
CA GLN A 92 9.68 -11.03 -1.03
C GLN A 92 10.50 -10.02 -1.86
N PRO A 93 11.82 -10.22 -2.01
CA PRO A 93 12.58 -9.55 -3.06
C PRO A 93 12.19 -10.13 -4.43
N VAL A 94 12.11 -9.28 -5.45
CA VAL A 94 11.76 -9.68 -6.83
C VAL A 94 12.87 -9.28 -7.79
N GLY A 95 13.12 -7.98 -7.95
CA GLY A 95 14.18 -7.45 -8.83
C GLY A 95 13.99 -7.74 -10.33
N GLU A 96 12.77 -8.00 -10.77
CA GLU A 96 12.48 -8.26 -12.18
C GLU A 96 12.31 -6.95 -12.94
N SER A 97 13.01 -6.80 -14.07
CA SER A 97 12.98 -5.60 -14.90
C SER A 97 12.54 -5.89 -16.32
N VAL A 98 11.75 -4.99 -16.89
CA VAL A 98 11.40 -4.96 -18.31
C VAL A 98 11.76 -3.59 -18.87
N THR A 99 12.41 -3.57 -20.04
CA THR A 99 12.74 -2.34 -20.76
C THR A 99 11.94 -2.28 -22.06
N ASP A 100 11.27 -1.16 -22.29
CA ASP A 100 10.61 -0.83 -23.56
C ASP A 100 10.95 0.62 -23.93
N GLY A 101 11.42 0.82 -25.16
CA GLY A 101 12.04 2.08 -25.57
C GLY A 101 13.27 2.43 -24.71
N ASN A 102 13.26 3.62 -24.11
CA ASN A 102 14.29 4.08 -23.18
C ASN A 102 13.94 3.83 -21.71
N ILE A 103 12.72 3.42 -21.40
CA ILE A 103 12.24 3.29 -20.02
C ILE A 103 12.38 1.84 -19.55
N THR A 104 12.94 1.68 -18.37
CA THR A 104 12.99 0.40 -17.65
C THR A 104 12.11 0.49 -16.42
N VAL A 105 11.18 -0.44 -16.29
CA VAL A 105 10.38 -0.62 -15.08
C VAL A 105 10.88 -1.88 -14.37
N THR A 106 11.05 -1.79 -13.06
CA THR A 106 11.46 -2.90 -12.20
C THR A 106 10.44 -3.10 -11.10
N VAL A 107 9.97 -4.34 -10.91
CA VAL A 107 9.30 -4.74 -9.68
C VAL A 107 10.40 -5.15 -8.70
N ASP A 108 10.70 -4.28 -7.75
CA ASP A 108 11.82 -4.43 -6.82
C ASP A 108 11.51 -5.47 -5.74
N SER A 109 10.36 -5.31 -5.07
CA SER A 109 9.92 -6.16 -3.97
C SER A 109 8.40 -6.14 -3.84
N ILE A 110 7.85 -7.20 -3.23
CA ILE A 110 6.40 -7.34 -2.99
C ILE A 110 6.18 -7.75 -1.53
N THR A 111 5.32 -7.03 -0.81
CA THR A 111 4.78 -7.45 0.48
C THR A 111 3.43 -8.10 0.26
N VAL A 112 3.30 -9.39 0.60
CA VAL A 112 2.08 -10.16 0.33
C VAL A 112 1.30 -10.36 1.62
N GLY A 113 0.08 -9.83 1.64
CA GLY A 113 -0.86 -9.97 2.74
C GLY A 113 -1.84 -11.11 2.56
N THR A 114 -2.92 -11.01 3.32
CA THR A 114 -4.04 -11.96 3.27
C THR A 114 -4.90 -11.69 2.04
N ASP A 115 -5.42 -10.48 1.93
CA ASP A 115 -6.37 -10.02 0.90
C ASP A 115 -5.77 -8.93 0.00
N ASN A 116 -4.52 -8.58 0.26
CA ASN A 116 -3.89 -7.39 -0.27
C ASN A 116 -2.40 -7.62 -0.53
N LEU A 117 -1.79 -6.76 -1.34
CA LEU A 117 -0.34 -6.71 -1.51
C LEU A 117 0.13 -5.28 -1.80
N TRP A 118 1.43 -5.07 -1.59
CA TRP A 118 2.15 -3.87 -1.97
C TRP A 118 3.34 -4.26 -2.85
N ALA A 119 3.51 -3.63 -4.01
CA ALA A 119 4.68 -3.84 -4.87
C ALA A 119 5.43 -2.52 -5.09
N LEU A 120 6.74 -2.54 -4.83
CA LEU A 120 7.62 -1.39 -5.09
C LEU A 120 8.05 -1.42 -6.55
N LEU A 121 7.65 -0.39 -7.29
CA LEU A 121 8.01 -0.17 -8.68
C LEU A 121 9.12 0.87 -8.76
N LYS A 122 10.18 0.55 -9.50
CA LYS A 122 11.26 1.50 -9.85
C LYS A 122 11.25 1.76 -11.34
N VAL A 123 11.30 3.03 -11.74
CA VAL A 123 11.33 3.43 -13.15
C VAL A 123 12.58 4.25 -13.41
N SER A 124 13.33 3.85 -14.42
CA SER A 124 14.56 4.52 -14.88
C SER A 124 14.53 4.75 -16.39
N GLY A 125 15.43 5.59 -16.89
CA GLY A 125 15.61 5.81 -18.33
C GLY A 125 15.22 7.20 -18.85
N MET A 126 14.78 8.08 -17.96
CA MET A 126 14.64 9.52 -18.20
C MET A 126 14.98 10.33 -16.93
N GLU A 127 15.06 11.65 -17.06
CA GLU A 127 15.31 12.53 -15.93
C GLU A 127 13.99 12.84 -15.22
N PHE A 128 13.84 12.33 -13.99
CA PHE A 128 12.65 12.54 -13.17
C PHE A 128 12.81 13.73 -12.22
N SER A 129 11.67 14.31 -11.82
CA SER A 129 11.63 15.50 -10.96
C SER A 129 10.64 15.32 -9.81
N ASN A 130 11.08 15.58 -8.57
CA ASN A 130 10.19 15.62 -7.39
C ASN A 130 9.15 16.77 -7.41
N ARG A 131 9.03 17.52 -8.51
CA ARG A 131 8.02 18.59 -8.70
C ARG A 131 6.84 18.15 -9.55
N GLU A 132 6.99 17.05 -10.27
CA GLU A 132 5.98 16.51 -11.16
C GLU A 132 5.33 15.29 -10.51
N GLU A 133 4.09 15.02 -10.90
CA GLU A 133 3.42 13.75 -10.67
C GLU A 133 3.73 12.80 -11.81
N TYR A 134 3.95 11.54 -11.46
CA TYR A 134 4.19 10.47 -12.41
C TYR A 134 3.29 9.28 -12.12
N GLY A 135 2.98 8.52 -13.17
CA GLY A 135 2.19 7.30 -13.08
C GLY A 135 2.17 6.57 -14.40
N PHE A 136 1.13 5.74 -14.59
CA PHE A 136 0.91 5.04 -15.85
C PHE A 136 -0.47 5.42 -16.41
N ALA A 137 -0.56 5.51 -17.73
CA ALA A 137 -1.81 5.81 -18.42
C ALA A 137 -2.83 4.68 -18.25
N ASP A 138 -2.34 3.44 -18.16
CA ASP A 138 -3.13 2.26 -17.86
C ASP A 138 -2.33 1.29 -16.97
N VAL A 139 -3.01 0.71 -15.99
CA VAL A 139 -2.48 -0.30 -15.06
C VAL A 139 -3.49 -1.44 -15.04
N SER A 140 -3.03 -2.65 -15.35
CA SER A 140 -3.80 -3.88 -15.19
C SER A 140 -3.11 -4.78 -14.18
N VAL A 141 -3.88 -5.23 -13.19
CA VAL A 141 -3.43 -6.15 -12.16
C VAL A 141 -4.37 -7.33 -12.13
N GLU A 142 -3.83 -8.52 -12.33
CA GLU A 142 -4.55 -9.77 -12.22
C GLU A 142 -3.80 -10.71 -11.28
N ILE A 143 -4.54 -11.53 -10.52
CA ILE A 143 -3.98 -12.60 -9.71
C ILE A 143 -4.41 -13.92 -10.34
N THR A 144 -3.47 -14.84 -10.54
CA THR A 144 -3.73 -16.17 -11.14
C THR A 144 -3.39 -17.28 -10.13
N PRO A 145 -4.28 -18.26 -9.86
CA PRO A 145 -5.66 -18.34 -10.37
C PRO A 145 -6.50 -17.17 -9.90
N ASP A 146 -7.54 -16.83 -10.67
CA ASP A 146 -8.42 -15.70 -10.36
C ASP A 146 -8.96 -15.87 -8.93
N PRO A 147 -8.83 -14.85 -8.07
CA PRO A 147 -9.52 -14.83 -6.79
C PRO A 147 -11.01 -15.17 -6.89
N ALA A 148 -11.68 -14.82 -7.99
CA ALA A 148 -13.07 -15.18 -8.27
C ALA A 148 -13.24 -16.65 -8.63
N ASP A 149 -12.21 -17.31 -9.16
CA ASP A 149 -12.20 -18.77 -9.28
C ASP A 149 -11.94 -19.43 -7.92
N LEU A 150 -11.42 -18.70 -6.93
CA LEU A 150 -11.34 -19.16 -5.54
C LEU A 150 -12.71 -19.10 -4.83
N SER A 151 -13.73 -18.40 -5.37
CA SER A 151 -15.13 -18.48 -4.87
C SER A 151 -16.19 -17.74 -5.71
N ALA A 152 -17.46 -18.15 -5.55
CA ALA A 152 -18.62 -17.45 -6.09
C ALA A 152 -18.87 -16.02 -5.56
N ASN A 153 -18.16 -15.58 -4.49
CA ASN A 153 -18.40 -14.33 -3.76
C ASN A 153 -17.13 -13.48 -3.59
N VAL A 154 -16.39 -13.20 -4.68
CA VAL A 154 -15.38 -12.13 -4.60
C VAL A 154 -16.09 -10.78 -4.56
N GLY A 155 -15.77 -10.01 -3.51
CA GLY A 155 -16.27 -8.67 -3.31
C GLY A 155 -15.51 -7.64 -4.17
N VAL A 156 -15.17 -6.51 -3.57
CA VAL A 156 -14.47 -5.42 -4.26
C VAL A 156 -13.03 -5.83 -4.55
N VAL A 157 -12.59 -5.64 -5.80
CA VAL A 157 -11.19 -5.64 -6.22
C VAL A 157 -10.80 -4.21 -6.55
N SER A 158 -9.68 -3.75 -6.01
CA SER A 158 -9.15 -2.41 -6.25
C SER A 158 -7.64 -2.43 -6.30
N TYR A 159 -7.07 -1.60 -7.16
CA TYR A 159 -5.64 -1.36 -7.19
C TYR A 159 -5.35 0.07 -7.63
N GLY A 160 -4.18 0.56 -7.25
CA GLY A 160 -3.75 1.93 -7.54
C GLY A 160 -2.25 2.08 -7.39
N THR A 161 -1.72 3.18 -7.91
CA THR A 161 -0.30 3.51 -7.72
C THR A 161 -0.15 4.82 -6.95
N GLN A 162 0.80 4.85 -6.03
CA GLN A 162 1.18 6.04 -5.27
C GLN A 162 2.63 6.39 -5.61
N LEU A 163 2.86 7.65 -5.97
CA LEU A 163 4.20 8.19 -6.17
C LEU A 163 4.92 8.33 -4.82
N LEU A 164 6.12 7.74 -4.71
CA LEU A 164 7.01 7.94 -3.57
C LEU A 164 8.02 9.06 -3.79
N GLY A 165 8.33 9.34 -5.06
CA GLY A 165 9.30 10.35 -5.48
C GLY A 165 10.51 9.75 -6.17
N VAL A 166 11.53 10.58 -6.35
CA VAL A 166 12.78 10.25 -7.05
C VAL A 166 13.88 9.97 -6.02
N ASP A 167 14.58 8.85 -6.16
CA ASP A 167 15.67 8.46 -5.27
C ASP A 167 17.02 9.13 -5.62
N GLU A 168 18.05 8.77 -4.86
CA GLU A 168 19.41 9.31 -5.01
C GLU A 168 20.07 8.98 -6.36
N ASN A 169 19.62 7.93 -7.04
CA ASN A 169 20.11 7.55 -8.36
C ASN A 169 19.37 8.32 -9.48
N GLY A 170 18.32 9.06 -9.12
CA GLY A 170 17.46 9.74 -10.07
C GLY A 170 16.34 8.85 -10.60
N ASP A 171 16.13 7.68 -10.00
CA ASP A 171 15.07 6.75 -10.40
C ASP A 171 13.76 7.07 -9.68
N LEU A 172 12.66 6.92 -10.40
CA LEU A 172 11.31 7.14 -9.88
C LEU A 172 10.84 5.92 -9.09
N ASN A 173 10.28 6.12 -7.90
CA ASN A 173 9.72 5.06 -7.06
C ASN A 173 8.20 5.23 -6.93
N LEU A 174 7.44 4.15 -7.13
CA LEU A 174 6.00 4.08 -6.90
C LEU A 174 5.64 2.84 -6.08
N ILE A 175 4.57 2.91 -5.30
CA ILE A 175 3.94 1.74 -4.69
C ILE A 175 2.70 1.41 -5.50
N LEU A 176 2.62 0.17 -5.97
CA LEU A 176 1.37 -0.44 -6.41
C LEU A 176 0.70 -1.07 -5.19
N GLU A 177 -0.54 -0.69 -4.92
CA GLU A 177 -1.39 -1.32 -3.93
C GLU A 177 -2.45 -2.15 -4.64
N TYR A 178 -2.72 -3.35 -4.13
CA TYR A 178 -3.80 -4.20 -4.58
C TYR A 178 -4.56 -4.72 -3.36
N PHE A 179 -5.88 -4.77 -3.50
CA PHE A 179 -6.81 -5.35 -2.52
C PHE A 179 -7.90 -6.12 -3.24
N ALA A 180 -8.28 -7.27 -2.69
CA ALA A 180 -9.44 -8.04 -3.08
C ALA A 180 -10.14 -8.58 -1.84
N THR A 181 -11.47 -8.47 -1.79
CA THR A 181 -12.24 -9.17 -0.75
C THR A 181 -12.27 -10.66 -1.07
N LEU A 182 -11.53 -11.46 -0.30
CA LEU A 182 -11.44 -12.91 -0.47
C LEU A 182 -12.33 -13.65 0.53
N PRO A 183 -12.77 -14.87 0.19
CA PRO A 183 -13.37 -15.82 1.13
C PRO A 183 -12.53 -16.00 2.38
N THR A 184 -13.19 -16.30 3.49
CA THR A 184 -12.57 -16.41 4.81
C THR A 184 -11.42 -17.43 4.88
N ASP A 185 -11.44 -18.48 4.06
CA ASP A 185 -10.42 -19.53 3.96
C ASP A 185 -9.40 -19.29 2.82
N ALA A 186 -9.65 -18.34 1.93
CA ALA A 186 -8.73 -17.92 0.89
C ALA A 186 -7.79 -16.82 1.39
N GLN A 187 -6.57 -16.81 0.84
CA GLN A 187 -5.58 -15.76 1.08
C GLN A 187 -4.50 -15.78 -0.01
N LEU A 188 -4.09 -14.61 -0.49
CA LEU A 188 -3.03 -14.45 -1.49
C LEU A 188 -1.70 -15.06 -1.03
N SER A 189 -1.39 -14.87 0.25
CA SER A 189 -0.18 -15.40 0.86
C SER A 189 -0.14 -16.93 0.93
N ALA A 190 -1.23 -17.66 0.61
CA ALA A 190 -1.30 -19.14 0.72
C ALA A 190 -0.27 -19.86 -0.14
N GLY A 191 0.30 -19.16 -1.12
CA GLY A 191 1.15 -19.72 -2.15
C GLY A 191 0.32 -20.25 -3.32
N GLY A 192 0.96 -20.33 -4.49
CA GLY A 192 0.33 -20.79 -5.73
C GLY A 192 -0.43 -19.71 -6.50
N CYS A 193 -0.43 -18.47 -6.01
CA CYS A 193 -0.89 -17.30 -6.75
C CYS A 193 0.28 -16.63 -7.49
N THR A 194 -0.01 -16.04 -8.64
CA THR A 194 0.92 -15.24 -9.45
C THR A 194 0.30 -13.88 -9.70
N LEU A 195 1.09 -12.82 -9.49
CA LEU A 195 0.78 -11.46 -9.91
C LEU A 195 1.09 -11.30 -11.40
N GLU A 196 0.06 -11.04 -12.19
CA GLU A 196 0.16 -10.61 -13.58
C GLU A 196 -0.04 -9.09 -13.62
N LEU A 197 1.05 -8.36 -13.91
CA LEU A 197 1.06 -6.89 -13.92
C LEU A 197 1.36 -6.39 -15.32
N THR A 198 0.48 -5.53 -15.85
CA THR A 198 0.74 -4.79 -17.09
C THR A 198 0.66 -3.29 -16.82
N LEU A 199 1.73 -2.58 -17.18
CA LEU A 199 1.84 -1.13 -17.08
C LEU A 199 1.99 -0.56 -18.49
N THR A 200 1.19 0.44 -18.85
CA THR A 200 1.20 1.02 -20.20
C THR A 200 1.28 2.54 -20.14
N GLY A 201 2.21 3.10 -20.92
CA GLY A 201 2.40 4.54 -21.09
C GLY A 201 2.78 5.26 -19.80
N LEU A 202 4.05 5.61 -19.63
CA LEU A 202 4.50 6.42 -18.51
C LEU A 202 3.95 7.85 -18.67
N THR A 203 3.30 8.37 -17.63
CA THR A 203 2.71 9.71 -17.63
C THR A 203 3.48 10.66 -16.72
N GLU A 204 3.46 11.94 -17.09
CA GLU A 204 4.03 13.06 -16.33
C GLU A 204 3.02 14.21 -16.32
N GLY A 205 2.85 14.85 -15.16
CA GLY A 205 1.94 15.98 -15.03
C GLY A 205 2.32 16.90 -13.88
N VAL A 206 1.82 18.12 -13.91
CA VAL A 206 2.02 19.06 -12.81
C VAL A 206 1.12 18.66 -11.64
N SER A 207 1.69 18.63 -10.43
CA SER A 207 0.89 18.27 -9.25
C SER A 207 -0.31 19.20 -9.03
N GLY A 208 -1.49 18.62 -8.87
CA GLY A 208 -2.76 19.35 -8.78
C GLY A 208 -3.17 20.12 -10.05
N GLY A 209 -2.50 19.85 -11.18
CA GLY A 209 -2.70 20.47 -12.48
C GLY A 209 -3.76 19.78 -13.35
N GLU A 210 -3.62 19.95 -14.67
CA GLU A 210 -4.45 19.24 -15.66
C GLU A 210 -4.07 17.75 -15.73
N LYS A 211 -4.81 16.97 -16.53
CA LYS A 211 -4.57 15.53 -16.68
C LYS A 211 -3.11 15.29 -17.14
N PRO A 212 -2.37 14.34 -16.51
CA PRO A 212 -1.02 14.00 -16.92
C PRO A 212 -0.94 13.62 -18.41
N GLU A 213 0.13 14.05 -19.06
CA GLU A 213 0.44 13.72 -20.45
C GLU A 213 1.34 12.49 -20.53
N THR A 214 1.35 11.81 -21.68
CA THR A 214 2.26 10.68 -21.89
C THR A 214 3.69 11.19 -22.04
N ALA A 215 4.54 10.87 -21.07
CA ALA A 215 5.96 11.17 -21.06
C ALA A 215 6.76 10.17 -21.91
N ALA A 216 6.39 8.89 -21.85
CA ALA A 216 6.98 7.84 -22.67
C ALA A 216 5.96 6.75 -23.02
N GLU A 217 5.93 6.37 -24.30
CA GLU A 217 5.17 5.23 -24.78
C GLU A 217 5.89 3.92 -24.40
N GLY A 218 5.12 2.88 -24.10
CA GLY A 218 5.67 1.55 -23.82
C GLY A 218 4.68 0.63 -23.11
N THR A 219 5.00 -0.65 -23.05
CA THR A 219 4.26 -1.64 -22.27
C THR A 219 5.19 -2.58 -21.52
N TRP A 220 5.09 -2.60 -20.19
CA TRP A 220 5.88 -3.44 -19.30
C TRP A 220 5.00 -4.51 -18.68
N ARG A 221 5.35 -5.79 -18.85
CA ARG A 221 4.55 -6.94 -18.39
C ARG A 221 5.38 -7.82 -17.47
N PHE A 222 4.81 -8.18 -16.34
CA PHE A 222 5.42 -9.04 -15.33
C PHE A 222 4.47 -10.18 -14.96
N SER A 223 5.05 -11.34 -14.67
CA SER A 223 4.36 -12.54 -14.16
C SER A 223 5.18 -13.05 -12.98
N ILE A 224 4.77 -12.69 -11.76
CA ILE A 224 5.58 -12.85 -10.55
C ILE A 224 4.86 -13.77 -9.56
N PRO A 225 5.40 -14.97 -9.26
CA PRO A 225 4.86 -15.83 -8.23
C PRO A 225 4.86 -15.16 -6.85
N LEU A 226 3.73 -15.22 -6.16
CA LEU A 226 3.57 -14.70 -4.80
C LEU A 226 4.03 -15.73 -3.77
N THR A 227 4.93 -15.30 -2.89
CA THR A 227 5.57 -16.10 -1.86
C THR A 227 5.70 -15.31 -0.56
N VAL A 228 5.59 -16.00 0.57
CA VAL A 228 5.79 -15.44 1.91
C VAL A 228 6.67 -16.41 2.69
N GLU A 229 7.69 -15.90 3.38
CA GLU A 229 8.63 -16.76 4.11
C GLU A 229 7.94 -17.50 5.26
N SER A 230 7.17 -16.77 6.06
CA SER A 230 6.37 -17.31 7.15
C SER A 230 5.30 -16.32 7.57
N ARG A 231 4.26 -16.81 8.25
CA ARG A 231 3.10 -16.03 8.67
C ARG A 231 2.88 -16.12 10.16
N ALA A 232 2.41 -15.03 10.76
CA ALA A 232 1.85 -15.11 12.09
C ALA A 232 0.56 -15.94 12.08
N PRO A 233 0.23 -16.64 13.18
CA PRO A 233 -1.09 -17.21 13.37
C PRO A 233 -2.17 -16.13 13.25
N VAL A 234 -3.28 -16.46 12.61
CA VAL A 234 -4.47 -15.61 12.61
C VAL A 234 -5.06 -15.64 14.02
N VAL A 235 -5.27 -14.45 14.61
CA VAL A 235 -5.95 -14.32 15.90
C VAL A 235 -7.45 -14.17 15.66
N THR A 236 -8.25 -14.87 16.48
CA THR A 236 -9.70 -14.96 16.27
C THR A 236 -10.48 -14.46 17.47
N ILE A 237 -11.52 -13.67 17.23
CA ILE A 237 -12.55 -13.33 18.22
C ILE A 237 -13.88 -13.87 17.70
N GLU A 238 -14.54 -14.72 18.48
CA GLU A 238 -15.76 -15.42 18.05
C GLU A 238 -16.91 -14.45 17.80
N GLU A 239 -17.16 -13.55 18.75
CA GLU A 239 -18.28 -12.61 18.72
C GLU A 239 -17.97 -11.38 19.57
N THR A 240 -18.41 -10.21 19.11
CA THR A 240 -18.44 -8.97 19.91
C THR A 240 -19.52 -8.02 19.41
N GLU A 241 -19.87 -7.02 20.21
CA GLU A 241 -20.80 -5.96 19.85
C GLU A 241 -20.06 -4.62 19.72
N VAL A 242 -20.28 -3.92 18.61
CA VAL A 242 -19.64 -2.64 18.32
C VAL A 242 -20.68 -1.60 17.89
N PRO A 243 -20.42 -0.30 18.13
CA PRO A 243 -21.26 0.75 17.61
C PRO A 243 -21.11 0.80 16.07
N SER A 244 -22.23 0.90 15.35
CA SER A 244 -22.21 1.14 13.91
C SER A 244 -22.31 2.64 13.65
N TRP A 245 -21.40 3.17 12.84
CA TRP A 245 -21.41 4.56 12.41
C TRP A 245 -21.97 4.65 10.99
N SER A 246 -22.85 5.62 10.75
CA SER A 246 -23.34 5.88 9.40
C SER A 246 -22.63 7.09 8.79
N PRO A 247 -21.83 6.93 7.73
CA PRO A 247 -21.23 8.06 7.02
C PRO A 247 -22.28 8.99 6.39
N ALA A 248 -23.50 8.51 6.14
CA ALA A 248 -24.56 9.28 5.52
C ALA A 248 -25.18 10.31 6.49
N THR A 249 -25.19 10.00 7.79
CA THR A 249 -25.78 10.87 8.82
C THR A 249 -24.76 11.44 9.80
N ASP A 250 -23.52 10.96 9.77
CA ASP A 250 -22.46 11.26 10.74
C ASP A 250 -22.91 10.98 12.19
N GLU A 251 -23.69 9.91 12.36
CA GLU A 251 -24.25 9.51 13.65
C GLU A 251 -23.99 8.02 13.90
N TYR A 252 -23.77 7.67 15.17
CA TYR A 252 -23.74 6.29 15.61
C TYR A 252 -25.17 5.78 15.80
N SER A 253 -25.44 4.57 15.29
CA SER A 253 -26.67 3.84 15.56
C SER A 253 -26.82 3.58 17.06
N SER A 254 -28.05 3.72 17.58
CA SER A 254 -28.38 3.33 18.95
C SER A 254 -28.38 1.82 19.17
N GLU A 255 -28.49 1.04 18.09
CA GLU A 255 -28.41 -0.42 18.13
C GLU A 255 -27.00 -0.87 17.73
N PRO A 256 -26.30 -1.64 18.57
CA PRO A 256 -25.00 -2.19 18.23
C PRO A 256 -25.12 -3.21 17.10
N VAL A 257 -24.04 -3.38 16.36
CA VAL A 257 -23.89 -4.45 15.36
C VAL A 257 -23.09 -5.57 15.98
N THR A 258 -23.59 -6.80 15.84
CA THR A 258 -22.86 -8.00 16.26
C THR A 258 -21.87 -8.37 15.18
N LEU A 259 -20.58 -8.41 15.54
CA LEU A 259 -19.53 -8.94 14.71
C LEU A 259 -19.25 -10.39 15.11
N THR A 260 -19.05 -11.27 14.13
CA THR A 260 -18.70 -12.68 14.35
C THR A 260 -17.56 -13.11 13.44
N ASP A 261 -16.89 -14.22 13.77
CA ASP A 261 -15.78 -14.79 12.98
C ASP A 261 -14.70 -13.72 12.65
N ILE A 262 -14.32 -12.96 13.67
CA ILE A 262 -13.35 -11.88 13.53
C ILE A 262 -11.97 -12.52 13.44
N ARG A 263 -11.24 -12.21 12.37
CA ARG A 263 -9.93 -12.78 12.05
C ARG A 263 -8.93 -11.67 11.81
N ILE A 264 -7.90 -11.62 12.64
CA ILE A 264 -6.86 -10.60 12.63
C ILE A 264 -5.59 -11.21 12.05
N SER A 265 -5.02 -10.55 11.05
CA SER A 265 -3.80 -10.94 10.36
C SER A 265 -2.79 -9.79 10.33
N ASP A 266 -1.56 -10.08 9.91
CA ASP A 266 -0.50 -9.08 9.85
C ASP A 266 -0.84 -7.92 8.92
N THR A 267 -1.76 -8.08 7.97
CA THR A 267 -2.08 -7.05 6.97
C THR A 267 -3.51 -6.52 7.03
N GLY A 268 -4.34 -7.07 7.91
CA GLY A 268 -5.72 -6.62 8.00
C GLY A 268 -6.59 -7.44 8.96
N ILE A 269 -7.88 -7.15 8.92
CA ILE A 269 -8.92 -7.81 9.70
C ILE A 269 -10.09 -8.20 8.78
N ARG A 270 -10.65 -9.38 9.01
CA ARG A 270 -11.89 -9.86 8.40
C ARG A 270 -12.92 -10.17 9.47
N PHE A 271 -14.20 -9.96 9.18
CA PHE A 271 -15.28 -10.33 10.08
C PHE A 271 -16.62 -10.41 9.35
N ARG A 272 -17.59 -11.07 9.98
CA ARG A 272 -19.00 -11.06 9.59
C ARG A 272 -19.77 -10.08 10.47
N ALA A 273 -20.83 -9.49 9.94
CA ALA A 273 -21.69 -8.59 10.69
C ALA A 273 -23.18 -8.91 10.52
N SER A 274 -23.97 -8.68 11.57
CA SER A 274 -25.43 -8.86 11.56
C SER A 274 -26.18 -7.85 10.70
N GLY A 275 -25.50 -6.82 10.20
CA GLY A 275 -26.06 -5.76 9.37
C GLY A 275 -24.97 -4.97 8.63
N GLU A 276 -25.40 -3.97 7.86
CA GLU A 276 -24.46 -3.04 7.22
C GLU A 276 -23.61 -2.34 8.29
N PHE A 277 -22.30 -2.37 8.07
CA PHE A 277 -21.32 -1.88 9.02
C PHE A 277 -20.26 -1.08 8.29
N ILE A 278 -20.10 0.18 8.69
CA ILE A 278 -19.02 1.05 8.24
C ILE A 278 -18.45 1.69 9.49
N SER A 279 -17.21 1.35 9.83
CA SER A 279 -16.53 1.95 10.96
C SER A 279 -15.03 1.92 10.72
N ASP A 280 -14.34 2.96 11.17
CA ASP A 280 -12.89 2.95 11.25
C ASP A 280 -12.47 1.91 12.30
N VAL A 281 -11.57 1.02 11.89
CA VAL A 281 -10.99 0.01 12.77
C VAL A 281 -9.51 0.30 12.95
N SER A 282 -9.03 0.17 14.18
CA SER A 282 -7.61 0.28 14.47
C SER A 282 -7.12 -0.88 15.32
N ALA A 283 -5.90 -1.35 15.06
CA ALA A 283 -5.18 -2.21 15.97
C ALA A 283 -4.50 -1.33 17.03
N VAL A 284 -4.77 -1.61 18.31
CA VAL A 284 -4.10 -0.99 19.46
C VAL A 284 -3.03 -1.96 19.95
N LEU A 285 -1.77 -1.55 19.88
CA LEU A 285 -0.64 -2.37 20.27
C LEU A 285 -0.40 -2.32 21.79
N LYS A 286 0.35 -3.30 22.32
CA LYS A 286 0.70 -3.41 23.75
C LYS A 286 1.40 -2.19 24.33
N ASP A 287 2.07 -1.39 23.49
CA ASP A 287 2.73 -0.14 23.89
C ASP A 287 1.82 1.10 23.78
N GLY A 288 0.57 0.92 23.35
CA GLY A 288 -0.43 1.96 23.16
C GLY A 288 -0.45 2.58 21.77
N THR A 289 0.43 2.16 20.85
CA THR A 289 0.44 2.62 19.46
C THR A 289 -0.84 2.20 18.76
N GLU A 290 -1.43 3.10 17.97
CA GLU A 290 -2.66 2.84 17.20
C GLU A 290 -2.36 2.79 15.70
N VAL A 291 -2.68 1.68 15.06
CA VAL A 291 -2.54 1.48 13.61
C VAL A 291 -3.92 1.37 12.98
N ARG A 292 -4.30 2.38 12.19
CA ARG A 292 -5.60 2.45 11.50
C ARG A 292 -5.65 1.52 10.28
N ASN A 293 -6.85 1.20 9.82
CA ASN A 293 -7.04 0.68 8.47
C ASN A 293 -6.87 1.77 7.40
N SER A 294 -6.36 1.40 6.22
CA SER A 294 -6.27 2.26 5.03
C SER A 294 -7.51 2.16 4.12
N GLY A 295 -8.41 1.21 4.42
CA GLY A 295 -9.64 1.00 3.69
C GLY A 295 -10.05 -0.46 3.70
N GLY A 296 -10.95 -0.82 2.80
CA GLY A 296 -11.29 -2.20 2.50
C GLY A 296 -12.66 -2.31 1.84
N GLY A 297 -13.23 -3.52 1.90
CA GLY A 297 -14.43 -3.86 1.17
C GLY A 297 -15.37 -4.73 2.00
N GLY A 298 -16.61 -4.81 1.54
CA GLY A 298 -17.58 -5.74 2.09
C GLY A 298 -18.49 -6.29 1.02
N GLY A 299 -19.16 -7.38 1.36
CA GLY A 299 -20.12 -8.07 0.53
C GLY A 299 -21.27 -8.60 1.37
N VAL A 300 -22.22 -9.24 0.69
CA VAL A 300 -23.32 -9.95 1.33
C VAL A 300 -23.29 -11.37 0.79
N ASP A 301 -23.16 -12.34 1.69
CA ASP A 301 -23.20 -13.77 1.36
C ASP A 301 -24.61 -14.18 0.90
N GLU A 302 -24.74 -15.36 0.28
CA GLU A 302 -26.03 -15.87 -0.22
C GLU A 302 -27.11 -16.00 0.87
N ASP A 303 -26.69 -16.20 2.12
CA ASP A 303 -27.58 -16.28 3.29
C ASP A 303 -27.97 -14.91 3.87
N GLY A 304 -27.49 -13.82 3.29
CA GLY A 304 -27.75 -12.44 3.73
C GLY A 304 -26.78 -11.92 4.78
N THR A 305 -25.77 -12.69 5.19
CA THR A 305 -24.74 -12.26 6.14
C THR A 305 -23.80 -11.24 5.49
N TYR A 306 -23.51 -10.15 6.20
CA TYR A 306 -22.53 -9.17 5.72
C TYR A 306 -21.11 -9.66 6.03
N THR A 307 -20.21 -9.57 5.06
CA THR A 307 -18.79 -9.89 5.22
C THR A 307 -17.94 -8.66 4.95
N PHE A 308 -16.91 -8.43 5.76
CA PHE A 308 -16.01 -7.29 5.63
C PHE A 308 -14.55 -7.73 5.69
N SER A 309 -13.72 -7.02 4.93
CA SER A 309 -12.27 -7.13 4.96
C SER A 309 -11.65 -5.74 4.92
N TYR A 310 -10.83 -5.42 5.91
CA TYR A 310 -10.13 -4.15 6.04
C TYR A 310 -8.61 -4.36 6.08
N THR A 311 -7.87 -3.48 5.42
CA THR A 311 -6.40 -3.54 5.31
C THR A 311 -5.77 -2.55 6.28
N TRP A 312 -4.74 -2.97 7.02
CA TRP A 312 -3.95 -2.05 7.84
C TRP A 312 -3.14 -1.10 6.95
N VAL A 313 -2.93 0.14 7.39
CA VAL A 313 -2.11 1.11 6.64
C VAL A 313 -0.68 0.61 6.38
N VAL A 314 -0.17 -0.19 7.29
CA VAL A 314 1.12 -0.88 7.22
C VAL A 314 0.94 -2.26 7.86
N PRO A 315 1.73 -3.29 7.48
CA PRO A 315 1.71 -4.55 8.19
C PRO A 315 1.96 -4.35 9.68
N VAL A 316 1.33 -5.15 10.52
CA VAL A 316 1.37 -5.10 11.99
C VAL A 316 1.80 -6.46 12.51
N ASN A 317 2.70 -6.52 13.49
CA ASN A 317 2.92 -7.76 14.21
C ASN A 317 1.66 -8.14 15.01
N VAL A 318 0.92 -9.17 14.57
CA VAL A 318 -0.34 -9.59 15.22
C VAL A 318 -0.14 -9.93 16.69
N GLU A 319 1.01 -10.50 17.06
CA GLU A 319 1.31 -10.86 18.44
C GLU A 319 1.43 -9.64 19.36
N ASP A 320 1.67 -8.44 18.80
CA ASP A 320 1.78 -7.19 19.56
C ASP A 320 0.44 -6.44 19.67
N ILE A 321 -0.62 -6.93 19.01
CA ILE A 321 -1.96 -6.35 19.12
C ILE A 321 -2.55 -6.72 20.50
N ALA A 322 -2.94 -5.69 21.26
CA ALA A 322 -3.60 -5.84 22.56
C ALA A 322 -5.12 -5.69 22.47
N ALA A 323 -5.61 -4.89 21.52
CA ALA A 323 -7.03 -4.67 21.30
C ALA A 323 -7.32 -4.22 19.87
N LEU A 324 -8.58 -4.39 19.45
CA LEU A 324 -9.17 -3.72 18.30
C LEU A 324 -10.01 -2.54 18.78
N ARG A 325 -9.91 -1.39 18.10
CA ARG A 325 -10.74 -0.23 18.36
C ARG A 325 -11.71 0.02 17.21
N PHE A 326 -12.99 0.13 17.54
CA PHE A 326 -14.08 0.51 16.64
C PHE A 326 -14.73 1.79 17.19
N GLY A 327 -14.37 2.94 16.63
CA GLY A 327 -14.72 4.24 17.22
C GLY A 327 -14.18 4.39 18.64
N GLU A 328 -15.06 4.59 19.62
CA GLU A 328 -14.69 4.70 21.04
C GLU A 328 -14.67 3.35 21.77
N THR A 329 -15.07 2.26 21.12
CA THR A 329 -15.14 0.92 21.72
C THR A 329 -13.84 0.16 21.48
N GLU A 330 -13.24 -0.35 22.56
CA GLU A 330 -12.04 -1.17 22.51
C GLU A 330 -12.35 -2.61 22.91
N ILE A 331 -12.00 -3.56 22.04
CA ILE A 331 -12.23 -4.99 22.18
C ILE A 331 -10.87 -5.67 22.42
N PRO A 332 -10.61 -6.22 23.61
CA PRO A 332 -9.35 -6.91 23.90
C PRO A 332 -9.12 -8.08 22.95
N VAL A 333 -7.86 -8.26 22.58
CA VAL A 333 -7.36 -9.43 21.85
C VAL A 333 -6.64 -10.30 22.88
N GLU A 334 -7.27 -11.41 23.28
CA GLU A 334 -6.71 -12.37 24.26
C GLU A 334 -5.76 -13.40 23.63
#